data_AF-A0A955GZA1-F1
#
_entry.id   AF-A0A955GZA1-F1
#
_cell.length_a   1.000
_cell.length_b   1.000
_cell.length_c   1.000
_cell.angle_alpha   90.00
_cell.angle_beta   90.00
_cell.angle_gamma   90.00
#
_symmetry.space_group_name_H-M   'P 1'
#
loop_
_entity.id
_entity.type
_entity.pdbx_description
1 polymer ?
#
loop_
_entity_poly.entity_id
_entity_poly.type
_entity_poly.pdbx_seq_one_letter_code
_entity_poly.pdbx_strand_id
1 'polypeptide(L)'
;MSTKRERDLAMADKQDSLGQLQTFLNKLFQFESQDLDFGVYKILHYKRAEIKEYIDTLLVDTVREQLSTLSESESEHIEEQLAELAEDGLVSAWIASKDKKQKEAFIASDSAGRIKQYQKLTKQKRSVTVSKEVENQIYNHLTTFFSRYYDKGDFISKRRFGKNEK
;
A
#
# COMPACT_ATOMS: atom_id res chain seq x y z
N MET A 1 23.38 -3.83 8.08
CA MET A 1 22.68 -3.71 9.38
C MET A 1 21.78 -2.48 9.36
N SER A 2 20.55 -2.61 8.86
CA SER A 2 19.58 -1.50 8.85
C SER A 2 19.01 -1.33 10.27
N THR A 3 19.10 -0.10 10.79
CA THR A 3 18.82 0.21 12.19
C THR A 3 17.32 0.14 12.47
N LYS A 4 16.94 -0.26 13.69
CA LYS A 4 15.53 -0.37 14.13
C LYS A 4 14.69 0.88 13.77
N ARG A 5 15.31 2.07 13.78
CA ARG A 5 14.71 3.35 13.35
C ARG A 5 14.30 3.41 11.88
N GLU A 6 15.03 2.81 10.95
CA GLU A 6 14.68 2.81 9.52
C GLU A 6 13.46 1.92 9.26
N ARG A 7 13.34 0.82 10.01
CA ARG A 7 12.14 -0.03 10.00
C ARG A 7 10.94 0.67 10.63
N ASP A 8 11.14 1.38 11.75
CA ASP A 8 10.07 2.14 12.41
C ASP A 8 9.59 3.35 11.56
N LEU A 9 10.48 4.00 10.80
CA LEU A 9 10.14 5.09 9.87
C LEU A 9 9.40 4.60 8.63
N ALA A 10 9.75 3.42 8.10
CA ALA A 10 9.02 2.78 7.00
C ALA A 10 7.62 2.31 7.42
N MET A 11 7.42 1.99 8.71
CA MET A 11 6.09 1.69 9.27
C MET A 11 5.23 2.94 9.53
N ALA A 12 5.85 4.11 9.77
CA ALA A 12 5.13 5.36 9.98
C ALA A 12 4.42 5.88 8.72
N ASP A 13 5.00 5.66 7.53
CA ASP A 13 4.42 6.14 6.26
C ASP A 13 3.24 5.27 5.78
N LYS A 14 3.24 3.97 6.12
CA LYS A 14 2.10 3.05 5.93
C LYS A 14 0.91 3.37 6.85
N GLN A 15 1.18 4.04 7.98
CA GLN A 15 0.19 4.37 9.00
C GLN A 15 -0.59 5.66 8.67
N ASP A 16 -0.11 6.51 7.75
CA ASP A 16 -0.75 7.81 7.51
C ASP A 16 -2.03 7.68 6.69
N SER A 17 -2.00 7.08 5.50
CA SER A 17 -3.21 7.04 4.63
C SER A 17 -4.30 6.09 5.14
N LEU A 18 -3.93 4.89 5.59
CA LEU A 18 -4.89 3.94 6.18
C LEU A 18 -5.44 4.45 7.51
N GLY A 19 -4.57 4.95 8.39
CA GLY A 19 -4.97 5.49 9.69
C GLY A 19 -5.87 6.73 9.54
N GLN A 20 -5.58 7.60 8.57
CA GLN A 20 -6.46 8.72 8.21
C GLN A 20 -7.83 8.24 7.76
N LEU A 21 -7.89 7.23 6.87
CA LEU A 21 -9.15 6.65 6.41
C LEU A 21 -9.94 6.03 7.57
N GLN A 22 -9.31 5.19 8.39
CA GLN A 22 -9.94 4.56 9.54
C GLN A 22 -10.45 5.61 10.53
N THR A 23 -9.64 6.61 10.87
CA THR A 23 -10.04 7.72 11.74
C THR A 23 -11.24 8.47 11.16
N PHE A 24 -11.22 8.75 9.86
CA PHE A 24 -12.32 9.41 9.16
C PHE A 24 -13.60 8.56 9.20
N LEU A 25 -13.52 7.27 8.90
CA LEU A 25 -14.67 6.36 8.92
C LEU A 25 -15.24 6.21 10.34
N ASN A 26 -14.39 6.09 11.36
CA ASN A 26 -14.82 6.03 12.76
C ASN A 26 -15.59 7.30 13.18
N LYS A 27 -15.16 8.48 12.71
CA LYS A 27 -15.88 9.75 12.90
C LYS A 27 -17.19 9.80 12.10
N LEU A 28 -17.18 9.32 10.85
CA LEU A 28 -18.35 9.27 9.99
C LEU A 28 -19.46 8.41 10.60
N PHE A 29 -19.12 7.28 11.21
CA PHE A 29 -20.06 6.40 11.91
C PHE A 29 -20.32 6.80 13.37
N GLN A 30 -19.79 7.93 13.84
CA GLN A 30 -20.04 8.52 15.16
C GLN A 30 -19.80 7.52 16.32
N PHE A 31 -18.75 6.69 16.23
CA PHE A 31 -18.47 5.69 17.27
C PHE A 31 -18.14 6.26 18.65
N GLU A 32 -17.86 7.56 18.75
CA GLU A 32 -17.58 8.28 20.00
C GLU A 32 -18.85 8.87 20.64
N SER A 33 -19.99 8.86 19.94
CA SER A 33 -21.24 9.46 20.39
C SER A 33 -22.16 8.39 20.99
N GLN A 34 -21.96 8.09 22.28
CA GLN A 34 -22.68 7.01 22.99
C GLN A 34 -24.14 7.34 23.34
N ASP A 35 -24.54 8.62 23.31
CA ASP A 35 -25.86 9.05 23.82
C ASP A 35 -26.99 9.07 22.77
N LEU A 36 -26.69 8.71 21.51
CA LEU A 36 -27.64 8.76 20.39
C LEU A 36 -28.33 7.41 20.17
N ASP A 37 -29.33 7.09 20.98
CA ASP A 37 -30.07 5.81 20.93
C ASP A 37 -31.42 5.89 20.19
N PHE A 38 -31.55 6.84 19.25
CA PHE A 38 -32.79 7.10 18.51
C PHE A 38 -32.60 7.05 17.00
N GLY A 39 -33.68 6.78 16.27
CA GLY A 39 -33.69 6.77 14.80
C GLY A 39 -32.66 5.80 14.20
N VAL A 40 -31.95 6.25 13.16
CA VAL A 40 -30.93 5.45 12.47
C VAL A 40 -29.71 5.12 13.36
N TYR A 41 -29.44 5.94 14.38
CA TYR A 41 -28.29 5.75 15.28
C TYR A 41 -28.38 4.46 16.10
N LYS A 42 -29.60 4.03 16.45
CA LYS A 42 -29.84 2.76 17.12
C LYS A 42 -29.38 1.56 16.28
N ILE A 43 -29.62 1.61 14.96
CA ILE A 43 -29.19 0.56 14.02
C ILE A 43 -27.66 0.57 13.90
N LEU A 44 -27.07 1.75 13.76
CA LEU A 44 -25.62 1.92 13.69
C LEU A 44 -24.91 1.42 14.97
N HIS A 45 -25.49 1.67 16.14
CA HIS A 45 -24.97 1.18 17.40
C HIS A 45 -25.05 -0.35 17.50
N TYR A 46 -26.20 -0.94 17.13
CA TYR A 46 -26.37 -2.40 17.10
C TYR A 46 -25.35 -3.08 16.17
N LYS A 47 -25.05 -2.44 15.03
CA LYS A 47 -24.09 -2.91 14.03
C LYS A 47 -22.65 -2.41 14.25
N ARG A 48 -22.38 -1.72 15.37
CA ARG A 48 -21.07 -1.10 15.64
C ARG A 48 -19.92 -2.08 15.56
N ALA A 49 -20.08 -3.27 16.13
CA ALA A 49 -19.05 -4.31 16.08
C ALA A 49 -18.77 -4.78 14.65
N GLU A 50 -19.81 -5.02 13.85
CA GLU A 50 -19.69 -5.44 12.44
C GLU A 50 -19.05 -4.34 11.58
N ILE A 51 -19.45 -3.09 11.76
CA ILE A 51 -18.89 -1.94 11.03
C ILE A 51 -17.42 -1.73 11.42
N LYS A 52 -17.08 -1.88 12.71
CA LYS A 52 -15.71 -1.76 13.18
C LYS A 52 -14.82 -2.86 12.59
N GLU A 53 -15.26 -4.11 12.64
CA GLU A 53 -14.56 -5.23 12.02
C GLU A 53 -14.34 -5.01 10.52
N TYR A 54 -15.33 -4.43 9.85
CA TYR A 54 -15.20 -4.09 8.44
C TYR A 54 -14.10 -3.04 8.19
N ILE A 55 -14.05 -1.98 8.99
CA ILE A 55 -13.06 -0.89 8.84
C ILE A 55 -11.65 -1.35 9.20
N ASP A 56 -11.51 -2.17 10.24
CA ASP A 56 -10.22 -2.55 10.80
C ASP A 56 -9.59 -3.72 10.03
N THR A 57 -10.41 -4.69 9.58
CA THR A 57 -9.93 -5.94 8.99
C THR A 57 -10.37 -6.10 7.53
N LEU A 58 -11.68 -6.19 7.27
CA LEU A 58 -12.18 -6.61 5.96
C LEU A 58 -11.84 -5.64 4.83
N LEU A 59 -11.85 -4.33 5.11
CA LEU A 59 -11.46 -3.30 4.15
C LEU A 59 -10.01 -3.47 3.72
N VAL A 60 -9.11 -3.66 4.71
CA VAL A 60 -7.68 -3.83 4.48
C VAL A 60 -7.43 -5.11 3.69
N ASP A 61 -8.07 -6.21 4.10
CA ASP A 61 -7.95 -7.50 3.44
C ASP A 61 -8.45 -7.44 2.00
N THR A 62 -9.58 -6.78 1.75
CA THR A 62 -10.12 -6.62 0.39
C THR A 62 -9.16 -5.85 -0.51
N VAL A 63 -8.63 -4.72 -0.02
CA VAL A 63 -7.68 -3.92 -0.81
C VAL A 63 -6.40 -4.71 -1.08
N ARG A 64 -5.89 -5.41 -0.07
CA ARG A 64 -4.70 -6.26 -0.22
C ARG A 64 -4.92 -7.42 -1.16
N GLU A 65 -6.06 -8.10 -1.08
CA GLU A 65 -6.41 -9.21 -1.98
C GLU A 65 -6.40 -8.74 -3.44
N GLN A 66 -7.07 -7.62 -3.72
CA GLN A 66 -7.16 -7.06 -5.09
C GLN A 66 -5.81 -6.53 -5.61
N LEU A 67 -4.89 -6.14 -4.73
CA LEU A 67 -3.55 -5.67 -5.09
C LEU A 67 -2.45 -6.72 -4.96
N SER A 68 -2.78 -7.90 -4.40
CA SER A 68 -1.79 -8.91 -4.08
C SER A 68 -1.15 -9.46 -5.35
N THR A 69 0.18 -9.37 -5.41
CA THR A 69 0.98 -10.01 -6.46
C THR A 69 1.96 -11.03 -5.88
N LEU A 70 2.35 -10.87 -4.60
CA LEU A 70 3.22 -11.76 -3.81
C LEU A 70 2.89 -11.61 -2.31
N SER A 71 3.13 -12.64 -1.52
CA SER A 71 3.02 -12.65 -0.06
C SER A 71 4.20 -11.94 0.63
N GLU A 72 4.06 -11.65 1.93
CA GLU A 72 5.09 -10.98 2.73
C GLU A 72 6.34 -11.87 2.90
N SER A 73 6.17 -13.18 3.11
CA SER A 73 7.28 -14.14 3.18
C SER A 73 8.03 -14.29 1.84
N GLU A 74 7.32 -14.25 0.71
CA GLU A 74 7.95 -14.24 -0.62
C GLU A 74 8.71 -12.94 -0.86
N SER A 75 8.18 -11.81 -0.36
CA SER A 75 8.87 -10.52 -0.45
C SER A 75 10.16 -10.52 0.36
N GLU A 76 10.14 -11.03 1.60
CA GLU A 76 11.34 -11.20 2.43
C GLU A 76 12.36 -12.13 1.76
N HIS A 77 11.91 -13.25 1.20
CA HIS A 77 12.78 -14.17 0.50
C HIS A 77 13.42 -13.54 -0.77
N ILE A 78 12.67 -12.72 -1.51
CA ILE A 78 13.22 -11.95 -2.63
C ILE A 78 14.30 -10.97 -2.14
N GLU A 79 14.11 -10.34 -0.99
CA GLU A 79 15.11 -9.44 -0.40
C GLU A 79 16.39 -10.17 0.03
N GLU A 80 16.25 -11.33 0.65
CA GLU A 80 17.38 -12.19 1.02
C GLU A 80 18.16 -12.66 -0.22
N GLN A 81 17.47 -13.19 -1.24
CA GLN A 81 18.10 -13.61 -2.49
C GLN A 81 18.77 -12.45 -3.23
N LEU A 82 18.19 -11.25 -3.19
CA LEU A 82 18.81 -10.06 -3.76
C LEU A 82 20.08 -9.66 -3.00
N ALA A 83 20.10 -9.78 -1.67
CA ALA A 83 21.27 -9.49 -0.85
C ALA A 83 22.40 -10.50 -1.14
N GLU A 84 22.08 -11.80 -1.18
CA GLU A 84 23.04 -12.86 -1.52
C GLU A 84 23.64 -12.65 -2.91
N LEU A 85 22.79 -12.41 -3.93
CA LEU A 85 23.26 -12.14 -5.28
C LEU A 85 24.04 -10.83 -5.39
N ALA A 86 23.75 -9.82 -4.56
CA ALA A 86 24.50 -8.58 -4.56
C ALA A 86 25.90 -8.71 -3.93
N GLU A 87 26.11 -9.68 -3.04
CA GLU A 87 27.43 -10.00 -2.46
C GLU A 87 28.34 -10.77 -3.43
N ASP A 88 27.78 -11.40 -4.48
CA ASP A 88 28.56 -12.02 -5.54
C ASP A 88 29.46 -10.97 -6.22
N GLY A 89 30.76 -11.26 -6.30
CA GLY A 89 31.79 -10.35 -6.81
C GLY A 89 31.55 -9.90 -8.26
N LEU A 90 30.90 -10.72 -9.08
CA LEU A 90 30.62 -10.41 -10.49
C LEU A 90 29.34 -9.57 -10.61
N VAL A 91 28.32 -9.87 -9.81
CA VAL A 91 27.08 -9.10 -9.78
C VAL A 91 27.32 -7.72 -9.16
N SER A 92 28.08 -7.62 -8.06
CA SER A 92 28.47 -6.34 -7.47
C SER A 92 29.29 -5.47 -8.43
N ALA A 93 30.26 -6.04 -9.15
CA ALA A 93 31.02 -5.34 -10.19
C ALA A 93 30.11 -4.86 -11.34
N TRP A 94 29.11 -5.66 -11.74
CA TRP A 94 28.11 -5.26 -12.73
C TRP A 94 27.19 -4.14 -12.22
N ILE A 95 26.75 -4.18 -10.96
CA ILE A 95 25.95 -3.12 -10.32
C ILE A 95 26.75 -1.80 -10.30
N ALA A 96 28.03 -1.86 -9.92
CA ALA A 96 28.92 -0.71 -9.80
C ALA A 96 29.34 -0.10 -11.15
N SER A 97 29.33 -0.89 -12.22
CA SER A 97 29.63 -0.43 -13.57
C SER A 97 28.66 0.67 -13.99
N LYS A 98 29.15 1.80 -14.50
CA LYS A 98 28.31 2.91 -15.01
C LYS A 98 28.16 2.87 -16.53
N ASP A 99 29.13 2.27 -17.22
CA ASP A 99 29.13 2.18 -18.68
C ASP A 99 28.25 1.04 -19.20
N LYS A 100 27.37 1.39 -20.15
CA LYS A 100 26.46 0.44 -20.80
C LYS A 100 27.22 -0.70 -21.49
N LYS A 101 28.33 -0.39 -22.17
CA LYS A 101 29.18 -1.38 -22.85
C LYS A 101 29.83 -2.38 -21.87
N GLN A 102 30.24 -1.91 -20.69
CA GLN A 102 30.81 -2.77 -19.65
C GLN A 102 29.73 -3.69 -19.07
N LYS A 103 28.53 -3.16 -18.79
CA LYS A 103 27.40 -3.98 -18.34
C LYS A 103 27.00 -5.05 -19.34
N GLU A 104 27.03 -4.73 -20.64
CA GLU A 104 26.75 -5.69 -21.72
C GLU A 104 27.82 -6.79 -21.80
N ALA A 105 29.10 -6.46 -21.57
CA ALA A 105 30.18 -7.44 -21.53
C ALA A 105 30.02 -8.47 -20.39
N PHE A 106 29.55 -8.04 -19.22
CA PHE A 106 29.20 -8.96 -18.11
C PHE A 106 27.97 -9.83 -18.41
N ILE A 107 27.02 -9.35 -19.22
CA ILE A 107 25.83 -10.13 -19.62
C ILE A 107 26.18 -11.14 -20.74
N ALA A 108 27.31 -10.95 -21.42
CA ALA A 108 27.83 -11.87 -22.43
C ALA A 108 28.79 -12.93 -21.86
N SER A 109 29.13 -12.89 -20.57
CA SER A 109 30.05 -13.82 -19.90
C SER A 109 29.30 -14.88 -19.06
N ASP A 110 30.04 -15.76 -18.40
CA ASP A 110 29.51 -16.85 -17.55
C ASP A 110 28.62 -16.34 -16.38
N SER A 111 28.72 -15.06 -16.00
CA SER A 111 27.87 -14.44 -14.98
C SER A 111 26.47 -14.01 -15.47
N ALA A 112 26.17 -14.18 -16.77
CA ALA A 112 24.90 -13.80 -17.37
C ALA A 112 23.67 -14.37 -16.66
N GLY A 113 23.76 -15.62 -16.17
CA GLY A 113 22.68 -16.28 -15.43
C GLY A 113 22.33 -15.56 -14.12
N ARG A 114 23.34 -15.29 -13.30
CA ARG A 114 23.18 -14.60 -11.99
C ARG A 114 22.71 -13.16 -12.17
N ILE A 115 23.26 -12.44 -13.15
CA ILE A 115 22.84 -11.06 -13.46
C ILE A 115 21.38 -11.02 -13.93
N LYS A 116 20.95 -11.96 -14.79
CA LYS A 116 19.54 -12.06 -15.22
C LYS A 116 18.62 -12.38 -14.04
N GLN A 117 19.02 -13.26 -13.13
CA GLN A 117 18.26 -13.57 -11.92
C GLN A 117 18.13 -12.34 -11.02
N TYR A 118 19.22 -11.63 -10.78
CA TYR A 118 19.22 -10.37 -10.02
C TYR A 118 18.28 -9.32 -10.63
N GLN A 119 18.32 -9.15 -11.96
CA GLN A 119 17.41 -8.24 -12.65
C GLN A 119 15.94 -8.66 -12.52
N LYS A 120 15.65 -9.96 -12.62
CA LYS A 120 14.30 -10.51 -12.46
C LYS A 120 13.77 -10.24 -11.05
N LEU A 121 14.53 -10.57 -10.02
CA LEU A 121 14.16 -10.33 -8.62
C LEU A 121 14.01 -8.84 -8.32
N THR A 122 14.86 -7.99 -8.89
CA THR A 122 14.73 -6.52 -8.76
C THR A 122 13.42 -6.01 -9.35
N LYS A 123 13.01 -6.54 -10.51
CA LYS A 123 11.71 -6.20 -11.12
C LYS A 123 10.54 -6.65 -10.24
N GLN A 124 10.62 -7.86 -9.67
CA GLN A 124 9.60 -8.38 -8.76
C GLN A 124 9.50 -7.55 -7.46
N LYS A 125 10.64 -7.18 -6.87
CA LYS A 125 10.67 -6.26 -5.72
C LYS A 125 10.01 -4.92 -6.07
N ARG A 126 10.33 -4.36 -7.24
CA ARG A 126 9.72 -3.11 -7.71
C ARG A 126 8.21 -3.23 -7.88
N SER A 127 7.69 -4.34 -8.42
CA SER A 127 6.23 -4.52 -8.52
C SER A 127 5.56 -4.58 -7.14
N VAL A 128 6.20 -5.20 -6.15
CA VAL A 128 5.71 -5.19 -4.77
C VAL A 128 5.69 -3.78 -4.18
N THR A 129 6.75 -2.98 -4.40
CA THR A 129 6.79 -1.58 -3.98
C THR A 129 5.67 -0.75 -4.61
N VAL A 130 5.48 -0.87 -5.93
CA VAL A 130 4.40 -0.17 -6.65
C VAL A 130 3.03 -0.58 -6.13
N SER A 131 2.81 -1.87 -5.84
CA SER A 131 1.54 -2.34 -5.25
C SER A 131 1.27 -1.66 -3.89
N LYS A 132 2.29 -1.53 -3.02
CA LYS A 132 2.17 -0.79 -1.74
C LYS A 132 1.86 0.69 -1.94
N GLU A 133 2.47 1.34 -2.94
CA GLU A 133 2.17 2.74 -3.28
C GLU A 133 0.72 2.91 -3.77
N VAL A 134 0.24 1.98 -4.60
CA VAL A 134 -1.15 1.95 -5.08
C VAL A 134 -2.12 1.71 -3.92
N GLU A 135 -1.80 0.82 -2.97
CA GLU A 135 -2.59 0.60 -1.75
C GLU A 135 -2.81 1.92 -0.99
N ASN A 136 -1.74 2.68 -0.75
CA ASN A 136 -1.83 3.98 -0.09
C ASN A 136 -2.66 5.00 -0.89
N GLN A 137 -2.53 5.01 -2.22
CA GLN A 137 -3.35 5.87 -3.09
C GLN A 137 -4.84 5.53 -3.00
N ILE A 138 -5.19 4.24 -2.95
CA ILE A 138 -6.58 3.80 -2.77
C ILE A 138 -7.14 4.36 -1.46
N TYR A 139 -6.42 4.22 -0.34
CA TYR A 139 -6.90 4.75 0.94
C TYR A 139 -7.11 6.27 0.89
N ASN A 140 -6.18 7.02 0.29
CA ASN A 140 -6.35 8.46 0.10
C ASN A 140 -7.55 8.82 -0.79
N HIS A 141 -7.79 8.05 -1.85
CA HIS A 141 -8.94 8.24 -2.72
C HIS A 141 -10.25 7.94 -2.00
N LEU A 142 -10.32 6.90 -1.17
CA LEU A 142 -11.48 6.59 -0.35
C LEU A 142 -11.78 7.74 0.63
N THR A 143 -10.77 8.24 1.35
CA THR A 143 -10.92 9.39 2.25
C THR A 143 -11.42 10.63 1.50
N THR A 144 -10.85 10.91 0.34
CA THR A 144 -11.28 12.05 -0.51
C THR A 144 -12.69 11.85 -1.05
N PHE A 145 -13.06 10.63 -1.41
CA PHE A 145 -14.39 10.31 -1.91
C PHE A 145 -15.43 10.54 -0.81
N PHE A 146 -15.30 9.91 0.35
CA PHE A 146 -16.29 10.03 1.41
C PHE A 146 -16.36 11.45 1.97
N SER A 147 -15.23 12.15 2.13
CA SER A 147 -15.24 13.55 2.61
C SER A 147 -15.97 14.53 1.68
N ARG A 148 -16.10 14.22 0.39
CA ARG A 148 -16.88 15.07 -0.54
C ARG A 148 -18.38 14.96 -0.35
N TYR A 149 -18.84 13.78 0.06
CA TYR A 149 -20.25 13.45 0.18
C TYR A 149 -20.71 13.50 1.62
N TYR A 150 -19.83 13.45 2.62
CA TYR A 150 -20.19 13.54 4.03
C TYR A 150 -19.91 14.95 4.59
N ASP A 151 -20.92 15.59 5.17
CA ASP A 151 -20.77 16.81 5.96
C ASP A 151 -21.70 16.76 7.18
N LYS A 152 -21.14 16.96 8.38
CA LYS A 152 -21.88 17.04 9.67
C LYS A 152 -22.98 15.99 9.89
N GLY A 153 -22.74 14.75 9.47
CA GLY A 153 -23.68 13.65 9.72
C GLY A 153 -24.70 13.40 8.60
N ASP A 154 -24.60 14.09 7.46
CA ASP A 154 -25.46 13.85 6.30
C ASP A 154 -24.65 13.63 5.02
N PHE A 155 -25.20 12.79 4.12
CA PHE A 155 -24.66 12.59 2.79
C PHE A 155 -25.23 13.61 1.81
N ILE A 156 -24.42 14.59 1.40
CA ILE A 156 -24.81 15.62 0.43
C ILE A 156 -24.80 15.03 -0.98
N SER A 157 -25.97 15.01 -1.63
CA SER A 157 -26.09 14.68 -3.05
C SER A 157 -25.56 15.83 -3.93
N LYS A 158 -24.28 15.80 -4.29
CA LYS A 158 -23.71 16.75 -5.25
C LYS A 158 -24.07 16.35 -6.68
N ARG A 159 -24.83 17.19 -7.39
CA ARG A 159 -25.11 17.02 -8.82
C ARG A 159 -23.80 17.12 -9.61
N ARG A 160 -23.54 16.15 -10.49
CA ARG A 160 -22.46 16.24 -11.46
C ARG A 160 -22.96 17.07 -12.64
N PHE A 161 -22.48 18.31 -12.75
CA PHE A 161 -22.60 19.06 -13.99
C PHE A 161 -21.56 18.51 -14.96
N GLY A 162 -22.02 17.91 -16.06
CA GLY A 162 -21.15 17.58 -17.18
C GLY A 162 -20.54 18.87 -17.72
N LYS A 163 -19.30 18.81 -18.22
CA LYS A 163 -18.55 19.97 -18.75
C LYS A 163 -19.24 20.71 -19.91
N ASN A 164 -20.42 20.24 -20.35
CA ASN A 164 -21.20 20.71 -21.49
C ASN A 164 -22.61 21.22 -21.13
N GLU A 165 -22.99 21.33 -19.85
CA GLU A 165 -24.28 21.93 -19.49
C GLU A 165 -24.08 23.42 -19.18
N LYS A 166 -24.32 24.25 -20.20
CA LYS A 166 -24.65 25.68 -20.07
C LYS A 166 -26.15 25.87 -20.15
#